data_AF-A0AAD7Z0I9-F1
#
_entry.id   AF-A0AAD7Z0I9-F1
#
_cell.length_a   1.000
_cell.length_b   1.000
_cell.length_c   1.000
_cell.angle_alpha   90.00
_cell.angle_beta   90.00
_cell.angle_gamma   90.00
#
_symmetry.space_group_name_H-M   'P 1'
#
loop_
_entity.id
_entity.type
_entity.pdbx_description
1 polymer ?
#
loop_
_entity_poly.entity_id
_entity_poly.type
_entity_poly.pdbx_seq_one_letter_code
_entity_poly.pdbx_strand_id
1 'polypeptide(L)'
;MPAKCGGCGKFVSASESTKCSKCANIYHRACVGLPAKGPATTIGQCPECRRNVRRDNKAETPVRGLVMELQTEESADVQLSTPPPLPSSAPVTPAGTLQLGRPASPSSAAAPLHDFPQDVGSALRMVVEELRTLSFEVSELRRDVADMKASNESCHIRMDGIESRLEVLEKRQVEGYDDKLKLRFLEERERIRKATYN
;
A
#
# COMPACT_ATOMS: atom_id res chain seq x y z
N MET A 1 -1.23 4.56 -40.01
CA MET A 1 -1.64 5.32 -38.81
C MET A 1 -0.41 5.56 -37.93
N PRO A 2 -0.27 6.75 -37.31
CA PRO A 2 0.89 7.05 -36.47
C PRO A 2 0.88 6.15 -35.22
N ALA A 3 2.00 5.47 -34.97
CA ALA A 3 2.15 4.59 -33.82
C ALA A 3 2.36 5.40 -32.53
N LYS A 4 1.70 4.98 -31.45
CA LYS A 4 1.88 5.53 -30.11
C LYS A 4 2.81 4.64 -29.28
N CYS A 5 3.61 5.26 -28.43
CA CYS A 5 4.46 4.55 -27.50
C CYS A 5 3.63 3.91 -26.38
N GLY A 6 3.82 2.61 -26.13
CA GLY A 6 3.16 1.89 -25.04
C GLY A 6 3.55 2.36 -23.63
N GLY A 7 4.69 3.05 -23.48
CA GLY A 7 5.13 3.64 -22.21
C GLY A 7 4.47 4.97 -21.87
N CYS A 8 4.71 6.01 -22.68
CA CYS A 8 4.24 7.37 -22.40
C CYS A 8 2.94 7.78 -23.15
N GLY A 9 2.41 6.94 -24.04
CA GLY A 9 1.21 7.23 -24.83
C GLY A 9 1.37 8.25 -25.96
N LYS A 10 2.55 8.90 -26.09
CA LYS A 10 2.83 9.89 -27.13
C LYS A 10 3.17 9.22 -28.46
N PHE A 11 2.98 9.93 -29.58
CA PHE A 11 3.38 9.46 -30.90
C PHE A 11 4.89 9.24 -30.98
N VAL A 12 5.30 8.19 -31.70
CA VAL A 12 6.70 7.81 -31.87
C VAL A 12 7.13 8.05 -33.31
N SER A 13 8.36 8.52 -33.50
CA SER A 13 9.02 8.56 -34.82
C SER A 13 9.64 7.19 -35.14
N ALA A 14 9.72 6.82 -36.42
CA ALA A 14 10.28 5.53 -36.82
C ALA A 14 11.74 5.35 -36.34
N SER A 15 12.52 6.43 -36.33
CA SER A 15 13.93 6.46 -35.91
C SER A 15 14.15 6.31 -34.40
N GLU A 16 13.20 6.74 -33.57
CA GLU A 16 13.32 6.71 -32.10
C GLU A 16 12.50 5.59 -31.45
N SER A 17 11.98 4.69 -32.28
CA SER A 17 11.13 3.59 -31.85
C SER A 17 11.90 2.28 -31.68
N THR A 18 11.49 1.48 -30.71
CA THR A 18 11.89 0.08 -30.58
C THR A 18 10.65 -0.78 -30.36
N LYS A 19 10.70 -2.02 -30.86
CA LYS A 19 9.62 -3.01 -30.72
C LYS A 19 9.97 -4.02 -29.64
N CYS A 20 8.99 -4.37 -28.82
CA CYS A 20 9.11 -5.50 -27.92
C CYS A 20 9.12 -6.82 -28.71
N SER A 21 10.08 -7.69 -28.43
CA SER A 21 10.15 -9.03 -29.04
C SER A 21 8.97 -9.94 -28.64
N LYS A 22 8.29 -9.66 -27.52
CA LYS A 22 7.20 -10.50 -27.00
C LYS A 22 5.80 -10.07 -27.44
N CYS A 23 5.47 -8.77 -27.39
CA CYS A 23 4.12 -8.27 -27.66
C CYS A 23 4.01 -7.38 -28.90
N ALA A 24 5.10 -7.17 -29.65
CA ALA A 24 5.16 -6.28 -30.81
C ALA A 24 4.76 -4.80 -30.57
N ASN A 25 4.43 -4.40 -29.33
CA ASN A 25 4.19 -2.99 -28.98
C ASN A 25 5.44 -2.13 -29.21
N ILE A 26 5.20 -0.88 -29.60
CA ILE A 26 6.23 0.09 -29.97
C ILE A 26 6.46 1.06 -28.80
N TYR A 27 7.71 1.39 -28.52
CA TYR A 27 8.11 2.27 -27.43
C TYR A 27 9.16 3.29 -27.88
N HIS A 28 9.18 4.49 -27.28
CA HIS A 28 10.36 5.37 -27.38
C HIS A 28 11.55 4.67 -26.73
N ARG A 29 12.74 4.79 -27.33
CA ARG A 29 14.00 4.29 -26.75
C ARG A 29 14.21 4.77 -25.31
N ALA A 30 13.92 6.04 -25.04
CA ALA A 30 14.00 6.64 -23.70
C ALA A 30 13.02 6.00 -22.70
N CYS A 31 11.81 5.62 -23.13
CA CYS A 31 10.80 5.00 -22.25
C CYS A 31 11.18 3.58 -21.79
N VAL A 32 12.16 2.96 -22.45
CA VAL A 32 12.65 1.60 -22.12
C VAL A 32 14.14 1.59 -21.76
N GLY A 33 14.71 2.77 -21.45
CA GLY A 33 16.09 2.89 -20.97
C GLY A 33 17.18 2.62 -22.02
N LEU A 34 16.86 2.70 -23.31
CA LEU A 34 17.84 2.56 -24.39
C LEU A 34 18.46 3.92 -24.76
N PRO A 35 19.73 3.96 -25.18
CA PRO A 35 20.37 5.20 -25.63
C PRO A 35 19.67 5.75 -26.86
N ALA A 36 19.54 7.08 -26.95
CA ALA A 36 18.80 7.76 -28.02
C ALA A 36 19.36 7.49 -29.44
N LYS A 37 20.68 7.29 -29.54
CA LYS A 37 21.37 6.95 -30.79
C LYS A 37 22.03 5.58 -30.64
N GLY A 38 21.78 4.71 -31.61
CA GLY A 38 22.33 3.36 -31.65
C GLY A 38 21.59 2.51 -32.68
N PRO A 39 22.11 1.33 -33.03
CA PRO A 39 21.43 0.42 -33.94
C PRO A 39 20.02 0.09 -33.44
N ALA A 40 19.14 -0.27 -34.37
CA ALA A 40 17.78 -0.70 -34.06
C ALA A 40 17.82 -2.03 -33.29
N THR A 41 17.90 -1.95 -31.97
CA THR A 41 17.86 -3.12 -31.09
C THR A 41 16.42 -3.38 -30.68
N THR A 42 15.96 -4.61 -30.87
CA THR A 42 14.72 -5.09 -30.25
C THR A 42 14.92 -5.23 -28.75
N ILE A 43 14.00 -4.70 -27.95
CA ILE A 43 14.04 -4.95 -26.50
C ILE A 43 13.61 -6.39 -26.24
N GLY A 44 14.39 -7.11 -25.43
CA GLY A 44 14.05 -8.48 -25.02
C GLY A 44 12.71 -8.54 -24.27
N GLN A 45 12.39 -7.51 -23.48
CA GLN A 45 11.11 -7.43 -22.78
C GLN A 45 10.72 -5.98 -22.47
N CYS A 46 9.49 -5.57 -22.81
CA CYS A 46 8.97 -4.26 -22.45
C CYS A 46 8.46 -4.23 -20.99
N PRO A 47 8.23 -3.04 -20.41
CA PRO A 47 7.68 -2.91 -19.05
C PRO A 47 6.36 -3.65 -18.83
N GLU A 48 5.46 -3.65 -19.83
CA GLU A 48 4.19 -4.39 -19.75
C GLU A 48 4.42 -5.90 -19.75
N CYS A 49 5.21 -6.42 -20.68
CA CYS A 49 5.55 -7.84 -20.71
C CYS A 49 6.32 -8.26 -19.46
N ARG A 50 7.10 -7.36 -18.84
CA ARG A 50 7.82 -7.62 -17.59
C ARG A 50 6.85 -7.72 -16.41
N ARG A 51 5.81 -6.88 -16.38
CA ARG A 51 4.72 -6.95 -15.38
C ARG A 51 3.92 -8.25 -15.51
N ASN A 52 3.77 -8.77 -16.73
CA ASN A 52 3.03 -10.01 -17.00
C ASN A 52 3.86 -11.28 -16.89
N VAL A 53 5.16 -11.21 -16.59
CA VAL A 53 5.90 -12.42 -16.19
C VAL A 53 5.31 -12.84 -14.86
N ARG A 54 4.70 -14.02 -14.81
CA ARG A 54 4.36 -14.64 -13.52
C ARG A 54 5.63 -14.61 -12.70
N ARG A 55 5.61 -13.85 -11.61
CA ARG A 55 6.70 -13.82 -10.64
C ARG A 55 6.80 -15.25 -10.16
N ASP A 56 7.77 -16.00 -10.69
CA ASP A 56 7.99 -17.36 -10.24
C ASP A 56 8.33 -17.24 -8.77
N ASN A 57 7.40 -17.63 -7.90
CA ASN A 57 7.51 -17.65 -6.43
C ASN A 57 8.64 -18.59 -5.95
N LYS A 58 9.55 -19.01 -6.83
CA LYS A 58 10.66 -19.93 -6.58
C LYS A 58 12.02 -19.24 -6.51
N ALA A 59 12.14 -17.97 -6.92
CA ALA A 59 13.39 -17.24 -6.80
C ALA A 59 13.17 -16.04 -5.86
N GLU A 60 13.83 -16.10 -4.70
CA GLU A 60 14.03 -14.98 -3.77
C GLU A 60 12.80 -14.54 -2.95
N THR A 61 12.43 -15.36 -1.98
CA THR A 61 12.25 -14.82 -0.64
C THR A 61 13.52 -15.15 0.15
N PRO A 62 14.30 -14.16 0.65
CA PRO A 62 15.38 -14.43 1.58
C PRO A 62 14.75 -14.71 2.96
N VAL A 63 14.06 -15.84 3.11
CA VAL A 63 13.76 -16.41 4.43
C VAL A 63 14.88 -17.40 4.74
N ARG A 64 16.11 -16.91 4.87
CA ARG A 64 17.15 -17.64 5.60
C ARG A 64 17.08 -17.16 7.03
N GLY A 65 16.37 -17.94 7.85
CA GLY A 65 16.39 -17.80 9.29
C GLY A 65 17.83 -17.82 9.80
N LEU A 66 18.21 -16.75 10.48
CA LEU A 66 19.14 -16.85 11.58
C LEU A 66 18.33 -17.35 12.76
N VAL A 67 18.21 -18.67 12.84
CA VAL A 67 18.01 -19.34 14.12
C VAL A 67 19.37 -19.29 14.79
N MET A 68 19.59 -18.27 15.63
CA MET A 68 20.52 -18.42 16.74
C MET A 68 19.70 -18.92 17.92
N GLU A 69 19.88 -20.20 18.22
CA GLU A 69 19.68 -20.72 19.56
C GLU A 69 20.47 -19.85 20.53
N LEU A 70 19.81 -19.28 21.55
CA LEU A 70 20.29 -19.28 22.93
C LEU A 70 19.21 -18.70 23.85
N GLN A 71 18.91 -19.52 24.86
CA GLN A 71 18.53 -19.15 26.22
C GLN A 71 17.06 -18.76 26.49
N THR A 72 16.33 -19.79 26.91
CA THR A 72 15.60 -19.83 28.18
C THR A 72 16.16 -18.82 29.20
N GLU A 73 15.45 -17.72 29.44
CA GLU A 73 15.27 -17.10 30.76
C GLU A 73 13.88 -16.44 30.82
N GLU A 74 13.02 -17.09 31.60
CA GLU A 74 12.23 -16.49 32.69
C GLU A 74 11.77 -15.02 32.58
N SER A 75 10.44 -14.86 32.58
CA SER A 75 9.69 -13.77 33.23
C SER A 75 9.84 -12.33 32.71
N ALA A 76 8.80 -11.88 31.98
CA ALA A 76 8.00 -10.73 32.41
C ALA A 76 6.68 -10.66 31.62
N ASP A 77 5.58 -10.64 32.38
CA ASP A 77 4.27 -10.14 31.97
C ASP A 77 4.42 -8.76 31.29
N VAL A 78 4.31 -8.71 29.97
CA VAL A 78 4.09 -7.45 29.25
C VAL A 78 2.60 -7.37 29.00
N GLN A 79 1.91 -6.75 29.96
CA GLN A 79 0.55 -6.25 29.78
C GLN A 79 0.53 -5.36 28.53
N LEU A 80 -0.08 -5.91 27.48
CA LEU A 80 -0.45 -5.20 26.27
C LEU A 80 -1.50 -4.14 26.66
N SER A 81 -1.02 -2.97 27.05
CA SER A 81 -1.85 -1.81 27.32
C SER A 81 -2.54 -1.42 26.03
N THR A 82 -3.81 -1.81 25.93
CA THR A 82 -4.74 -1.37 24.90
C THR A 82 -4.75 0.16 24.92
N PRO A 83 -4.45 0.86 23.82
CA PRO A 83 -4.56 2.31 23.80
C PRO A 83 -6.02 2.70 24.08
N PRO A 84 -6.28 3.73 24.90
CA PRO A 84 -7.63 4.18 25.19
C PRO A 84 -8.32 4.59 23.88
N PRO A 85 -9.63 4.30 23.72
CA PRO A 85 -10.39 4.75 22.57
C PRO A 85 -10.35 6.27 22.51
N LEU A 86 -9.78 6.79 21.42
CA LEU A 86 -9.86 8.21 21.07
C LEU A 86 -11.34 8.62 21.06
N PRO A 87 -11.72 9.73 21.72
CA PRO A 87 -13.09 10.21 21.68
C PRO A 87 -13.48 10.47 20.24
N SER A 88 -14.58 9.82 19.83
CA SER A 88 -15.25 10.01 18.55
C SER A 88 -15.46 11.49 18.31
N SER A 89 -14.74 12.04 17.34
CA SER A 89 -14.89 13.40 16.87
C SER A 89 -16.31 13.54 16.32
N ALA A 90 -17.18 14.14 17.13
CA ALA A 90 -18.52 14.51 16.71
C ALA A 90 -18.45 15.34 15.41
N PRO A 91 -19.41 15.18 14.49
CA PRO A 91 -19.51 16.02 13.30
C PRO A 91 -19.65 17.47 13.74
N VAL A 92 -18.64 18.28 13.42
CA VAL A 92 -18.69 19.73 13.60
C VAL A 92 -19.73 20.25 12.61
N THR A 93 -20.96 20.40 13.08
CA THR A 93 -22.01 21.15 12.38
C THR A 93 -21.49 22.55 12.07
N PRO A 94 -21.51 23.01 10.81
CA PRO A 94 -21.23 24.40 10.47
C PRO A 94 -22.47 25.25 10.80
N ALA A 95 -22.70 25.49 12.08
CA ALA A 95 -23.72 26.41 12.56
C ALA A 95 -23.03 27.66 13.10
N GLY A 96 -23.02 28.71 12.29
CA GLY A 96 -22.43 29.99 12.70
C GLY A 96 -22.23 30.96 11.55
N THR A 97 -23.31 31.31 10.83
CA THR A 97 -23.37 32.59 10.11
C THR A 97 -23.30 33.70 11.15
N LEU A 98 -22.09 34.08 11.56
CA LEU A 98 -21.88 35.33 12.26
C LEU A 98 -22.10 36.44 11.24
N GLN A 99 -23.35 36.92 11.16
CA GLN A 99 -23.63 38.27 10.68
C GLN A 99 -22.88 39.22 11.62
N LEU A 100 -21.66 39.59 11.22
CA LEU A 100 -21.00 40.77 11.77
C LEU A 100 -21.92 41.94 11.46
N GLY A 101 -22.61 42.42 12.49
CA GLY A 101 -23.30 43.70 12.46
C GLY A 101 -22.33 44.75 11.96
N ARG A 102 -22.69 45.35 10.83
CA ARG A 102 -22.04 46.51 10.22
C ARG A 102 -22.00 47.64 11.26
N PRO A 103 -20.84 48.01 11.82
CA PRO A 103 -20.77 49.15 12.71
C PRO A 103 -21.04 50.41 11.88
N ALA A 104 -22.00 51.19 12.35
CA ALA A 104 -22.30 52.51 11.82
C ALA A 104 -21.05 53.41 11.91
N SER A 105 -20.84 54.18 10.85
CA SER A 105 -19.76 55.13 10.66
C SER A 105 -19.59 56.09 11.86
N PRO A 106 -18.38 56.21 12.44
CA PRO A 106 -17.97 57.41 13.12
C PRO A 106 -17.29 58.37 12.14
N SER A 107 -17.86 59.57 12.09
CA SER A 107 -17.38 60.74 11.39
C SER A 107 -16.01 61.20 11.88
N SER A 108 -15.09 61.40 10.94
CA SER A 108 -14.08 62.46 10.86
C SER A 108 -13.44 62.95 12.17
N ALA A 109 -12.27 62.40 12.48
CA ALA A 109 -11.18 63.13 13.10
C ALA A 109 -9.86 62.61 12.52
N ALA A 110 -9.26 63.40 11.62
CA ALA A 110 -7.99 63.12 10.98
C ALA A 110 -6.85 63.21 12.00
N ALA A 111 -6.53 62.09 12.65
CA ALA A 111 -5.26 61.93 13.34
C ALA A 111 -4.18 61.49 12.33
N PRO A 112 -2.93 61.99 12.45
CA PRO A 112 -1.86 61.60 11.54
C PRO A 112 -1.63 60.09 11.65
N LEU A 113 -1.84 59.39 10.54
CA LEU A 113 -1.50 57.99 10.35
C LEU A 113 -0.03 57.81 10.72
N HIS A 114 0.20 57.26 11.92
CA HIS A 114 1.48 56.75 12.34
C HIS A 114 1.93 55.73 11.29
N ASP A 115 3.13 55.96 10.75
CA ASP A 115 3.83 55.08 9.82
C ASP A 115 3.76 53.64 10.36
N PHE A 116 2.88 52.83 9.77
CA PHE A 116 2.79 51.42 10.13
C PHE A 116 4.12 50.81 9.74
N PRO A 117 4.88 50.19 10.66
CA PRO A 117 6.21 49.69 10.33
C PRO A 117 6.06 48.70 9.18
N GLN A 118 6.62 49.07 8.02
CA GLN A 118 6.53 48.32 6.77
C GLN A 118 6.96 46.85 6.94
N ASP A 119 7.78 46.61 7.95
CA ASP A 119 8.27 45.31 8.43
C ASP A 119 7.18 44.37 8.96
N VAL A 120 6.10 44.88 9.57
CA VAL A 120 5.00 44.03 10.06
C VAL A 120 4.22 43.44 8.89
N GLY A 121 4.03 44.23 7.83
CA GLY A 121 3.33 43.79 6.64
C GLY A 121 4.09 42.73 5.85
N SER A 122 5.43 42.82 5.78
CA SER A 122 6.26 41.79 5.16
C SER A 122 6.28 40.51 5.99
N ALA A 123 6.45 40.60 7.30
CA ALA A 123 6.41 39.45 8.20
C ALA A 123 5.09 38.68 8.11
N LEU A 124 3.94 39.38 8.12
CA LEU A 124 2.64 38.75 7.97
C LEU A 124 2.49 38.02 6.62
N ARG A 125 3.01 38.59 5.53
CA ARG A 125 2.99 37.92 4.21
C ARG A 125 3.82 36.63 4.21
N MET A 126 4.99 36.63 4.85
CA MET A 126 5.80 35.41 4.97
C MET A 126 5.06 34.33 5.77
N VAL A 127 4.49 34.68 6.92
CA VAL A 127 3.71 33.73 7.75
C VAL A 127 2.53 33.16 6.97
N VAL A 128 1.81 33.99 6.21
CA VAL A 128 0.69 33.51 5.37
C VAL A 128 1.16 32.52 4.32
N GLU A 129 2.33 32.72 3.73
CA GLU A 129 2.89 31.80 2.72
C GLU A 129 3.40 30.49 3.34
N GLU A 130 4.01 30.55 4.52
CA GLU A 130 4.38 29.37 5.31
C GLU A 130 3.13 28.55 5.69
N LEU A 131 2.06 29.21 6.15
CA LEU A 131 0.79 28.54 6.47
C LEU A 131 0.15 27.88 5.25
N ARG A 132 0.28 28.48 4.05
CA ARG A 132 -0.18 27.85 2.79
C ARG A 132 0.63 26.60 2.47
N THR A 133 1.95 26.68 2.60
CA THR A 133 2.85 25.54 2.39
C THR A 133 2.51 24.41 3.37
N LEU A 134 2.40 24.72 4.66
CA LEU A 134 2.02 23.74 5.69
C LEU A 134 0.65 23.11 5.43
N SER A 135 -0.32 23.91 4.94
CA SER A 135 -1.65 23.40 4.59
C SER A 135 -1.60 22.39 3.44
N PHE A 136 -0.70 22.61 2.47
CA PHE A 136 -0.45 21.67 1.39
C PHE A 136 0.17 20.38 1.92
N GLU A 137 1.22 20.47 2.73
CA GLU A 137 1.90 19.31 3.34
C GLU A 137 0.95 18.47 4.20
N VAL A 138 0.11 19.11 5.03
CA VAL A 138 -0.91 18.40 5.83
C VAL A 138 -1.92 17.69 4.93
N SER A 139 -2.30 18.30 3.81
CA SER A 139 -3.23 17.68 2.85
C SER A 139 -2.59 16.48 2.15
N GLU A 140 -1.30 16.54 1.85
CA GLU A 140 -0.53 15.43 1.30
C GLU A 140 -0.38 14.28 2.31
N LEU A 141 0.02 14.56 3.55
CA LEU A 141 0.09 13.56 4.62
C LEU A 141 -1.26 12.86 4.84
N ARG A 142 -2.37 13.60 4.75
CA ARG A 142 -3.72 12.99 4.83
C ARG A 142 -3.99 12.01 3.70
N ARG A 143 -3.48 12.29 2.50
CA ARG A 143 -3.58 11.38 1.35
C ARG A 143 -2.75 10.12 1.59
N ASP A 144 -1.51 10.28 2.04
CA ASP A 144 -0.61 9.16 2.33
C ASP A 144 -1.18 8.24 3.43
N VAL A 145 -1.78 8.82 4.47
CA VAL A 145 -2.47 8.05 5.52
C VAL A 145 -3.67 7.29 4.96
N ALA A 146 -4.43 7.89 4.04
CA ALA A 146 -5.56 7.20 3.39
C ALA A 146 -5.07 6.02 2.53
N ASP A 147 -4.00 6.21 1.77
CA ASP A 147 -3.39 5.17 0.94
C ASP A 147 -2.81 4.03 1.80
N MET A 148 -2.14 4.36 2.91
CA MET A 148 -1.64 3.39 3.87
C MET A 148 -2.77 2.56 4.49
N LYS A 149 -3.89 3.20 4.84
CA LYS A 149 -5.09 2.50 5.36
C LYS A 149 -5.66 1.52 4.33
N ALA A 150 -5.78 1.96 3.07
CA ALA A 150 -6.26 1.09 1.99
C ALA A 150 -5.31 -0.10 1.75
N SER A 151 -4.00 0.13 1.82
CA SER A 151 -2.99 -0.93 1.74
C SER A 151 -3.10 -1.91 2.90
N ASN A 152 -3.28 -1.41 4.12
CA ASN A 152 -3.43 -2.24 5.32
C ASN A 152 -4.69 -3.12 5.26
N GLU A 153 -5.82 -2.56 4.84
CA GLU A 153 -7.06 -3.31 4.63
C GLU A 153 -6.87 -4.46 3.62
N SER A 154 -6.18 -4.18 2.51
CA SER A 154 -5.84 -5.20 1.51
C SER A 154 -4.96 -6.32 2.09
N CYS A 155 -4.03 -5.99 3.00
CA CYS A 155 -3.22 -6.98 3.71
C CYS A 155 -4.06 -7.86 4.64
N HIS A 156 -5.00 -7.28 5.39
CA HIS A 156 -5.92 -8.05 6.25
C HIS A 156 -6.75 -9.04 5.43
N ILE A 157 -7.40 -8.59 4.35
CA ILE A 157 -8.18 -9.49 3.46
C ILE A 157 -7.34 -10.67 2.95
N ARG A 158 -6.07 -10.42 2.60
CA ARG A 158 -5.16 -11.47 2.15
C ARG A 158 -4.78 -12.44 3.26
N MET A 159 -4.59 -11.94 4.48
CA MET A 159 -4.29 -12.73 5.67
C MET A 159 -5.47 -13.64 6.02
N ASP A 160 -6.69 -13.10 6.06
CA ASP A 160 -7.93 -13.85 6.26
C ASP A 160 -8.08 -14.98 5.21
N GLY A 161 -7.76 -14.67 3.96
CA GLY A 161 -7.77 -15.66 2.88
C GLY A 161 -6.72 -16.77 3.05
N ILE A 162 -5.59 -16.48 3.68
CA ILE A 162 -4.57 -17.49 4.02
C ILE A 162 -5.03 -18.32 5.22
N GLU A 163 -5.56 -17.69 6.26
CA GLU A 163 -6.08 -18.35 7.46
C GLU A 163 -7.20 -19.33 7.12
N SER A 164 -8.18 -18.91 6.33
CA SER A 164 -9.26 -19.79 5.86
C SER A 164 -8.74 -21.00 5.06
N ARG A 165 -7.70 -20.81 4.24
CA ARG A 165 -7.07 -21.93 3.49
C ARG A 165 -6.31 -22.87 4.41
N LEU A 166 -5.67 -22.36 5.46
CA LEU A 166 -5.00 -23.16 6.47
C LEU A 166 -6.02 -24.00 7.25
N GLU A 167 -7.13 -23.41 7.68
CA GLU A 167 -8.22 -24.13 8.37
C GLU A 167 -8.75 -25.30 7.53
N VAL A 168 -8.97 -25.10 6.23
CA VAL A 168 -9.43 -26.17 5.33
C VAL A 168 -8.40 -27.30 5.20
N LEU A 169 -7.12 -26.95 5.11
CA LEU A 169 -6.04 -27.95 5.02
C LEU A 169 -5.89 -28.73 6.33
N GLU A 170 -5.96 -28.04 7.46
CA GLU A 170 -5.91 -28.63 8.79
C GLU A 170 -7.10 -29.58 9.01
N LYS A 171 -8.32 -29.15 8.66
CA LYS A 171 -9.51 -30.02 8.72
C LYS A 171 -9.36 -31.28 7.88
N ARG A 172 -8.89 -31.15 6.63
CA ARG A 172 -8.64 -32.30 5.75
C ARG A 172 -7.58 -33.23 6.32
N GLN A 173 -6.55 -32.68 6.97
CA GLN A 173 -5.50 -33.48 7.59
C GLN A 173 -6.06 -34.28 8.77
N VAL A 174 -6.85 -33.65 9.63
CA VAL A 174 -7.50 -34.31 10.78
C VAL A 174 -8.45 -35.42 10.31
N GLU A 175 -9.32 -35.15 9.35
CA GLU A 175 -10.23 -36.14 8.77
C GLU A 175 -9.45 -37.32 8.14
N GLY A 176 -8.37 -37.01 7.40
CA GLY A 176 -7.52 -38.03 6.80
C GLY A 176 -6.76 -38.90 7.82
N TYR A 177 -6.46 -38.39 9.02
CA TYR A 177 -5.88 -39.18 10.10
C TYR A 177 -6.92 -40.10 10.75
N ASP A 178 -8.15 -39.60 10.97
CA ASP A 178 -9.24 -40.38 11.56
C ASP A 178 -9.64 -41.56 10.66
N ASP A 179 -9.75 -41.33 9.34
CA ASP A 179 -10.05 -42.39 8.37
C ASP A 179 -8.97 -43.48 8.35
N LYS A 180 -7.69 -43.09 8.39
CA LYS A 180 -6.57 -44.05 8.46
C LYS A 180 -6.56 -44.82 9.77
N LEU A 181 -6.94 -44.19 10.87
CA LEU A 181 -7.02 -44.84 12.17
C LEU A 181 -8.17 -45.85 12.21
N LYS A 182 -9.35 -45.47 11.72
CA LYS A 182 -10.51 -46.36 11.54
C LYS A 182 -10.19 -47.57 10.67
N LEU A 183 -9.51 -47.36 9.54
CA LEU A 183 -9.09 -48.44 8.66
C LEU A 183 -8.18 -49.44 9.39
N ARG A 184 -7.17 -48.93 10.13
CA ARG A 184 -6.29 -49.79 10.94
C ARG A 184 -7.04 -50.56 12.02
N PHE A 185 -8.01 -49.95 12.68
CA PHE A 185 -8.86 -50.66 13.65
C PHE A 185 -9.72 -51.76 13.00
N LEU A 186 -10.26 -51.51 11.81
CA LEU A 186 -11.05 -52.51 11.08
C LEU A 186 -10.19 -53.70 10.62
N GLU A 187 -9.00 -53.42 10.08
CA GLU A 187 -8.02 -54.43 9.70
C GLU A 187 -7.59 -55.29 10.90
N GLU A 188 -7.32 -54.65 12.05
CA GLU A 188 -6.98 -55.36 13.29
C GLU A 188 -8.14 -56.26 13.75
N ARG A 189 -9.36 -55.73 13.75
CA ARG A 189 -10.56 -56.49 14.16
C ARG A 189 -10.78 -57.71 13.26
N GLU A 190 -10.53 -57.58 11.96
CA GLU A 190 -10.61 -58.70 11.02
C GLU A 190 -9.50 -59.73 11.26
N ARG A 191 -8.27 -59.27 11.57
CA ARG A 191 -7.15 -60.14 11.93
C ARG A 191 -7.48 -60.97 13.18
N ILE A 192 -7.98 -60.36 14.23
CA ILE A 192 -8.39 -61.05 15.47
C ILE A 192 -9.49 -62.07 15.19
N ARG A 193 -10.50 -61.70 14.39
CA ARG A 193 -11.57 -62.62 13.99
C ARG A 193 -10.99 -63.86 13.28
N LYS A 194 -10.13 -63.67 12.29
CA LYS A 194 -9.50 -64.78 11.55
C LYS A 194 -8.66 -65.70 12.45
N ALA A 195 -8.01 -65.14 13.47
CA ALA A 195 -7.21 -65.92 14.43
C ALA A 195 -8.06 -66.72 15.44
N THR A 196 -9.32 -66.34 15.66
CA THR A 196 -10.20 -66.99 16.65
C THR A 196 -10.99 -68.16 16.05
N TYR A 197 -11.24 -68.15 14.74
CA TYR A 197 -12.09 -69.12 14.04
C TYR A 197 -11.33 -70.11 13.13
N ASN A 198 -9.99 -70.06 13.10
CA ASN A 198 -9.13 -71.09 12.50
C ASN A 198 -8.40 -71.84 13.61
#